data_AF-A0A499UN90-F1
#
_entry.id   AF-A0A499UN90-F1
#
_cell.length_a   1.000
_cell.length_b   1.000
_cell.length_c   1.000
_cell.angle_alpha   90.00
_cell.angle_beta   90.00
_cell.angle_gamma   90.00
#
_symmetry.space_group_name_H-M   'P 1'
#
loop_
_entity.id
_entity.type
_entity.pdbx_description
1 polymer ?
#
loop_
_entity_poly.entity_id
_entity_poly.type
_entity_poly.pdbx_seq_one_letter_code
_entity_poly.pdbx_strand_id
1 'polypeptide(L)'
;MDDTVLSKLTQKVNHPPPFSATELESITTLSLRHARTLEGLGQCTRLEILILTGCDMASLSDPLSGISSLTALVCHDSALSDIGGLADAQIGRMDLQRNLITDLSPLIDYPALQRIDVTGNPLSVESYRFIIGRLQDRGCLVRNSGEREWAINLRMHELDLPFSYYLDAKGYRLCRPGLGLTDLPEANHPIINPNDLEMLLSKDPSLVSTFFDKRA
;
A
#
# COMPACT_ATOMS: atom_id res chain seq x y z
N MET A 1 11.16 -18.44 3.94
CA MET A 1 10.13 -17.74 4.73
C MET A 1 10.77 -16.47 5.24
N ASP A 2 10.10 -15.33 5.07
CA ASP A 2 10.58 -14.02 5.54
C ASP A 2 10.72 -13.99 7.07
N ASP A 3 11.77 -13.35 7.61
CA ASP A 3 12.02 -13.30 9.05
C ASP A 3 10.89 -12.60 9.82
N THR A 4 10.27 -11.58 9.22
CA THR A 4 9.14 -10.86 9.81
C THR A 4 7.91 -11.75 9.87
N VAL A 5 7.64 -12.50 8.77
CA VAL A 5 6.57 -13.48 8.72
C VAL A 5 6.81 -14.57 9.78
N LEU A 6 8.00 -15.16 9.79
CA LEU A 6 8.37 -16.21 10.75
C LEU A 6 8.21 -15.75 12.20
N SER A 7 8.72 -14.56 12.53
CA SER A 7 8.61 -13.98 13.87
C SER A 7 7.14 -13.76 14.25
N LYS A 8 6.31 -13.27 13.33
CA LYS A 8 4.90 -13.03 13.60
C LYS A 8 4.11 -14.33 13.75
N LEU A 9 4.40 -15.36 12.96
CA LEU A 9 3.80 -16.67 13.09
C LEU A 9 4.20 -17.32 14.42
N THR A 10 5.48 -17.29 14.77
CA THR A 10 6.01 -17.77 16.07
C THR A 10 5.28 -17.12 17.24
N GLN A 11 5.02 -15.81 17.17
CA GLN A 11 4.23 -15.11 18.19
C GLN A 11 2.78 -15.59 18.26
N LYS A 12 2.15 -15.88 17.12
CA LYS A 12 0.75 -16.32 17.04
C LYS A 12 0.55 -17.75 17.56
N VAL A 13 1.48 -18.65 17.25
CA VAL A 13 1.41 -20.07 17.64
C VAL A 13 2.12 -20.36 18.97
N ASN A 14 2.94 -19.44 19.45
CA ASN A 14 3.64 -19.49 20.75
C ASN A 14 4.70 -20.60 20.88
N HIS A 15 5.34 -21.00 19.78
CA HIS A 15 6.53 -21.84 19.77
C HIS A 15 7.31 -21.64 18.46
N PRO A 16 8.61 -21.96 18.39
CA PRO A 16 9.36 -21.91 17.13
C PRO A 16 8.91 -23.03 16.16
N PRO A 17 9.20 -22.91 14.85
CA PRO A 17 8.87 -23.93 13.87
C PRO A 17 9.53 -25.29 14.17
N PRO A 18 9.02 -26.41 13.62
CA PRO A 18 7.98 -26.48 12.59
C PRO A 18 6.57 -26.20 13.13
N PHE A 19 5.75 -25.51 12.32
CA PHE A 19 4.33 -25.28 12.60
C PHE A 19 3.49 -26.37 11.92
N SER A 20 2.45 -26.84 12.60
CA SER A 20 1.44 -27.72 12.02
C SER A 20 0.48 -26.94 11.12
N ALA A 21 -0.15 -27.63 10.16
CA ALA A 21 -1.17 -27.02 9.31
C ALA A 21 -2.34 -26.47 10.15
N THR A 22 -2.76 -27.19 11.19
CA THR A 22 -3.83 -26.77 12.10
C THR A 22 -3.51 -25.48 12.87
N GLU A 23 -2.26 -25.27 13.24
CA GLU A 23 -1.83 -24.02 13.90
C GLU A 23 -1.90 -22.85 12.91
N LEU A 24 -1.43 -23.04 11.68
CA LEU A 24 -1.46 -22.00 10.65
C LEU A 24 -2.89 -21.69 10.17
N GLU A 25 -3.75 -22.70 10.08
CA GLU A 25 -5.18 -22.54 9.79
C GLU A 25 -5.95 -21.81 10.91
N SER A 26 -5.42 -21.76 12.13
CA SER A 26 -6.02 -20.98 13.22
C SER A 26 -5.77 -19.47 13.09
N ILE A 27 -4.84 -19.06 12.23
CA ILE A 27 -4.45 -17.66 12.05
C ILE A 27 -5.38 -16.98 11.04
N THR A 28 -6.37 -16.25 11.56
CA THR A 28 -7.34 -15.49 10.74
C THR A 28 -6.97 -14.01 10.59
N THR A 29 -6.03 -13.50 11.41
CA THR A 29 -5.58 -12.10 11.32
C THR A 29 -4.09 -11.99 11.55
N LEU A 30 -3.41 -11.30 10.64
CA LEU A 30 -1.96 -11.06 10.69
C LEU A 30 -1.65 -9.59 10.43
N SER A 31 -0.70 -9.05 11.20
CA SER A 31 -0.17 -7.71 11.01
C SER A 31 1.36 -7.81 10.93
N LEU A 32 1.90 -7.36 9.81
CA LEU A 32 3.32 -7.36 9.50
C LEU A 32 3.78 -5.91 9.35
N ARG A 33 4.96 -5.62 9.90
CA ARG A 33 5.63 -4.34 9.75
C ARG A 33 7.01 -4.59 9.21
N HIS A 34 7.44 -3.78 8.24
CA HIS A 34 8.81 -3.79 7.72
C HIS A 34 9.24 -5.15 7.13
N ALA A 35 8.29 -5.91 6.57
CA ALA A 35 8.60 -7.15 5.85
C ALA A 35 9.12 -6.82 4.45
N ARG A 36 10.23 -7.43 4.03
CA ARG A 36 10.76 -7.28 2.66
C ARG A 36 10.13 -8.24 1.68
N THR A 37 9.69 -9.40 2.16
CA THR A 37 8.90 -10.34 1.37
C THR A 37 7.76 -10.90 2.22
N LEU A 38 6.81 -11.58 1.59
CA LEU A 38 5.73 -12.30 2.29
C LEU A 38 5.87 -13.81 2.10
N GLU A 39 7.09 -14.29 1.84
CA GLU A 39 7.34 -15.72 1.64
C GLU A 39 6.91 -16.50 2.89
N GLY A 40 6.06 -17.51 2.69
CA GLY A 40 5.47 -18.32 3.76
C GLY A 40 4.08 -17.87 4.23
N LEU A 41 3.62 -16.67 3.84
CA LEU A 41 2.28 -16.18 4.18
C LEU A 41 1.17 -17.08 3.62
N GLY A 42 1.37 -17.63 2.42
CA GLY A 42 0.39 -18.52 1.74
C GLY A 42 0.03 -19.79 2.51
N GLN A 43 0.77 -20.14 3.58
CA GLN A 43 0.41 -21.26 4.46
C GLN A 43 -0.77 -20.91 5.41
N CYS A 44 -1.06 -19.63 5.64
CA CYS A 44 -2.20 -19.18 6.43
C CYS A 44 -3.47 -19.12 5.58
N THR A 45 -3.94 -20.27 5.09
CA THR A 45 -5.06 -20.38 4.11
C THR A 45 -6.41 -19.86 4.63
N ARG A 46 -6.54 -19.70 5.95
CA ARG A 46 -7.72 -19.16 6.66
C ARG A 46 -7.57 -17.69 7.06
N LEU A 47 -6.55 -16.99 6.55
CA LEU A 47 -6.32 -15.59 6.84
C LEU A 47 -7.42 -14.70 6.24
N GLU A 48 -8.18 -14.02 7.10
CA GLU A 48 -9.29 -13.14 6.73
C GLU A 48 -8.87 -11.67 6.65
N ILE A 49 -7.93 -11.25 7.51
CA ILE A 49 -7.48 -9.87 7.63
C ILE A 49 -5.94 -9.81 7.59
N LEU A 50 -5.41 -9.06 6.63
CA LEU A 50 -3.98 -8.80 6.50
C LEU A 50 -3.70 -7.30 6.62
N ILE A 51 -2.78 -6.95 7.53
CA ILE A 51 -2.30 -5.58 7.73
C ILE A 51 -0.80 -5.52 7.43
N LEU A 52 -0.42 -4.70 6.46
CA LEU A 52 0.95 -4.45 6.03
C LEU A 52 1.28 -2.97 6.24
N THR A 53 2.38 -2.70 6.95
CA THR A 53 2.83 -1.35 7.25
C THR A 53 4.31 -1.25 6.94
N GLY A 54 4.70 -0.33 6.06
CA GLY A 54 6.11 -0.10 5.75
C GLY A 54 6.82 -1.33 5.18
N CYS A 55 6.09 -2.22 4.51
CA CYS A 55 6.67 -3.41 3.88
C CYS A 55 7.25 -3.05 2.49
N ASP A 56 8.00 -3.94 1.86
CA ASP A 56 8.73 -3.61 0.62
C ASP A 56 8.40 -4.59 -0.51
N MET A 57 7.19 -4.50 -1.07
CA MET A 57 6.74 -5.40 -2.12
C MET A 57 5.96 -4.66 -3.21
N ALA A 58 6.37 -4.87 -4.46
CA ALA A 58 5.71 -4.28 -5.60
C ALA A 58 4.35 -4.94 -5.94
N SER A 59 4.16 -6.21 -5.59
CA SER A 59 2.93 -6.97 -5.90
C SER A 59 2.55 -7.91 -4.75
N LEU A 60 1.25 -8.20 -4.63
CA LEU A 60 0.68 -9.13 -3.65
C LEU A 60 0.16 -10.43 -4.29
N SER A 61 0.28 -10.58 -5.61
CA SER A 61 -0.27 -11.71 -6.36
C SER A 61 0.28 -13.06 -5.86
N ASP A 62 1.60 -13.20 -5.83
CA ASP A 62 2.27 -14.44 -5.40
C ASP A 62 2.00 -14.81 -3.93
N PRO A 63 2.21 -13.91 -2.94
CA PRO A 63 2.03 -14.28 -1.54
C PRO A 63 0.57 -14.53 -1.13
N LEU A 64 -0.39 -14.05 -1.91
CA LEU A 64 -1.82 -14.24 -1.66
C LEU A 64 -2.45 -15.34 -2.51
N SER A 65 -1.71 -15.98 -3.41
CA SER A 65 -2.19 -16.96 -4.41
C SER A 65 -2.91 -18.21 -3.85
N GLY A 66 -2.99 -18.40 -2.53
CA GLY A 66 -3.74 -19.47 -1.86
C GLY A 66 -4.66 -19.02 -0.73
N ILE A 67 -4.84 -17.71 -0.54
CA ILE A 67 -5.56 -17.12 0.60
C ILE A 67 -6.94 -16.62 0.16
N SER A 68 -7.82 -17.55 -0.23
CA SER A 68 -9.17 -17.23 -0.72
C SER A 68 -10.12 -16.73 0.38
N SER A 69 -9.72 -16.83 1.65
CA SER A 69 -10.49 -16.37 2.80
C SER A 69 -10.32 -14.87 3.10
N LEU A 70 -9.40 -14.18 2.41
CA LEU A 70 -9.08 -12.79 2.70
C LEU A 70 -10.25 -11.85 2.35
N THR A 71 -10.76 -11.14 3.35
CA THR A 71 -11.89 -10.21 3.23
C THR A 71 -11.48 -8.76 3.44
N ALA A 72 -10.36 -8.51 4.12
CA ALA A 72 -9.84 -7.16 4.34
C ALA A 72 -8.32 -7.10 4.17
N LEU A 73 -7.87 -6.15 3.38
CA LEU A 73 -6.46 -5.82 3.17
C LEU A 73 -6.21 -4.37 3.58
N VAL A 74 -5.28 -4.18 4.51
CA VAL A 74 -4.73 -2.86 4.84
C VAL A 74 -3.26 -2.90 4.47
N CYS A 75 -2.82 -2.05 3.55
CA CYS A 75 -1.44 -1.97 3.09
C CYS A 75 -1.07 -0.50 2.94
N HIS A 76 -0.26 0.02 3.85
CA HIS A 76 0.13 1.43 3.82
C HIS A 76 1.64 1.62 3.89
N ASP A 77 2.13 2.68 3.25
CA ASP A 77 3.55 3.06 3.22
C ASP A 77 4.46 1.94 2.69
N SER A 78 3.98 1.07 1.78
CA SER A 78 4.62 -0.23 1.49
C SER A 78 5.11 -0.43 0.05
N ALA A 79 5.25 0.66 -0.71
CA ALA A 79 5.70 0.66 -2.11
C ALA A 79 4.92 -0.30 -3.06
N LEU A 80 3.69 -0.69 -2.68
CA LEU A 80 2.83 -1.51 -3.53
C LEU A 80 2.49 -0.78 -4.82
N SER A 81 2.70 -1.38 -5.98
CA SER A 81 2.43 -0.74 -7.28
C SER A 81 1.50 -1.57 -8.16
N ASP A 82 1.56 -2.88 -8.04
CA ASP A 82 0.75 -3.83 -8.78
C ASP A 82 -0.29 -4.52 -7.88
N ILE A 83 -1.55 -4.35 -8.25
CA ILE A 83 -2.71 -4.95 -7.59
C ILE A 83 -3.45 -5.94 -8.51
N GLY A 84 -2.88 -6.29 -9.67
CA GLY A 84 -3.51 -7.14 -10.68
C GLY A 84 -3.96 -8.49 -10.14
N GLY A 85 -3.11 -9.19 -9.38
CA GLY A 85 -3.45 -10.49 -8.80
C GLY A 85 -4.35 -10.43 -7.57
N LEU A 86 -4.80 -9.25 -7.13
CA LEU A 86 -5.85 -9.17 -6.12
C LEU A 86 -7.23 -9.50 -6.70
N ALA A 87 -7.40 -9.47 -8.03
CA ALA A 87 -8.67 -9.63 -8.74
C ALA A 87 -9.39 -10.97 -8.48
N ASP A 88 -8.64 -12.01 -8.11
CA ASP A 88 -9.19 -13.34 -7.81
C ASP A 88 -9.57 -13.53 -6.32
N ALA A 89 -9.11 -12.63 -5.43
CA ALA A 89 -9.52 -12.64 -4.04
C ALA A 89 -10.98 -12.15 -3.87
N GLN A 90 -11.55 -12.26 -2.67
CA GLN A 90 -12.91 -11.77 -2.37
C GLN A 90 -12.87 -10.67 -1.29
N ILE A 91 -11.98 -9.71 -1.48
CA ILE A 91 -11.68 -8.65 -0.50
C ILE A 91 -12.75 -7.55 -0.57
N GLY A 92 -13.54 -7.42 0.49
CA GLY A 92 -14.56 -6.38 0.59
C GLY A 92 -14.01 -4.99 0.91
N ARG A 93 -12.84 -4.93 1.55
CA ARG A 93 -12.22 -3.68 1.99
C ARG A 93 -10.73 -3.65 1.69
N MET A 94 -10.30 -2.63 0.96
CA MET A 94 -8.89 -2.36 0.66
C MET A 94 -8.48 -0.95 1.14
N ASP A 95 -7.64 -0.84 2.15
CA ASP A 95 -7.03 0.44 2.54
C ASP A 95 -5.57 0.44 2.04
N LEU A 96 -5.29 1.13 0.94
CA LEU A 96 -4.03 1.07 0.16
C LEU A 96 -3.29 2.42 0.13
N GLN A 97 -3.40 3.22 1.19
CA GLN A 97 -2.89 4.59 1.18
C GLN A 97 -1.36 4.64 1.13
N ARG A 98 -0.82 5.68 0.48
CA ARG A 98 0.63 5.98 0.46
C ARG A 98 1.45 4.81 -0.08
N ASN A 99 1.06 4.30 -1.24
CA ASN A 99 1.83 3.34 -2.01
C ASN A 99 2.17 3.96 -3.38
N LEU A 100 2.47 3.12 -4.37
CA LEU A 100 2.89 3.52 -5.71
C LEU A 100 1.96 2.94 -6.80
N ILE A 101 0.67 2.77 -6.47
CA ILE A 101 -0.33 2.20 -7.38
C ILE A 101 -0.65 3.21 -8.48
N THR A 102 -0.61 2.76 -9.73
CA THR A 102 -0.94 3.58 -10.91
C THR A 102 -2.23 3.13 -11.57
N ASP A 103 -2.51 1.81 -11.57
CA ASP A 103 -3.63 1.22 -12.28
C ASP A 103 -4.68 0.61 -11.35
N LEU A 104 -5.93 1.05 -11.49
CA LEU A 104 -7.10 0.50 -10.80
C LEU A 104 -7.98 -0.33 -11.73
N SER A 105 -7.63 -0.46 -13.01
CA SER A 105 -8.38 -1.24 -13.98
C SER A 105 -8.66 -2.69 -13.54
N PRO A 106 -7.76 -3.40 -12.80
CA PRO A 106 -8.06 -4.75 -12.31
C PRO A 106 -9.28 -4.83 -11.38
N LEU A 107 -9.71 -3.71 -10.80
CA LEU A 107 -10.79 -3.66 -9.83
C LEU A 107 -12.16 -3.31 -10.44
N ILE A 108 -12.23 -2.93 -11.73
CA ILE A 108 -13.48 -2.47 -12.37
C ILE A 108 -14.61 -3.49 -12.21
N ASP A 109 -14.28 -4.77 -12.39
CA ASP A 109 -15.27 -5.85 -12.36
C ASP A 109 -15.33 -6.59 -11.02
N TYR A 110 -14.57 -6.16 -10.02
CA TYR A 110 -14.38 -6.87 -8.75
C TYR A 110 -15.61 -6.86 -7.83
N PRO A 111 -16.44 -7.93 -7.82
CA PRO A 111 -17.79 -7.89 -7.27
C PRO A 111 -17.84 -7.72 -5.75
N ALA A 112 -16.82 -8.21 -5.04
CA ALA A 112 -16.79 -8.17 -3.59
C ALA A 112 -16.41 -6.78 -3.03
N LEU A 113 -15.77 -5.90 -3.81
CA LEU A 113 -15.14 -4.67 -3.30
C LEU A 113 -16.19 -3.62 -2.95
N GLN A 114 -16.38 -3.39 -1.67
CA GLN A 114 -17.33 -2.41 -1.13
C GLN A 114 -16.67 -1.09 -0.76
N ARG A 115 -15.38 -1.13 -0.41
CA ARG A 115 -14.63 0.06 0.00
C ARG A 115 -13.18 -0.03 -0.44
N ILE A 116 -12.68 1.08 -0.97
CA ILE A 116 -11.26 1.25 -1.24
C ILE A 116 -10.77 2.65 -0.87
N ASP A 117 -9.55 2.73 -0.31
CA ASP A 117 -8.83 3.99 -0.11
C ASP A 117 -7.47 3.94 -0.82
N VAL A 118 -7.28 4.81 -1.81
CA VAL A 118 -6.07 4.93 -2.63
C VAL A 118 -5.40 6.30 -2.49
N THR A 119 -5.69 7.02 -1.40
CA THR A 119 -5.06 8.34 -1.14
C THR A 119 -3.53 8.24 -1.09
N GLY A 120 -2.83 9.18 -1.72
CA GLY A 120 -1.37 9.21 -1.79
C GLY A 120 -0.80 8.17 -2.75
N ASN A 121 -1.50 7.86 -3.85
CA ASN A 121 -0.98 7.01 -4.92
C ASN A 121 -0.90 7.79 -6.24
N PRO A 122 0.10 7.53 -7.10
CA PRO A 122 0.27 8.15 -8.40
C PRO A 122 -0.65 7.51 -9.46
N LEU A 123 -1.96 7.51 -9.21
CA LEU A 123 -2.94 6.93 -10.13
C LEU A 123 -2.78 7.54 -11.53
N SER A 124 -2.86 6.70 -12.55
CA SER A 124 -2.89 7.16 -13.94
C SER A 124 -4.09 8.08 -14.19
N VAL A 125 -4.02 8.88 -15.26
CA VAL A 125 -5.15 9.73 -15.67
C VAL A 125 -6.41 8.88 -15.88
N GLU A 126 -6.26 7.69 -16.47
CA GLU A 126 -7.38 6.76 -16.69
C GLU A 126 -8.00 6.31 -15.35
N SER A 127 -7.16 5.84 -14.42
CA SER A 127 -7.57 5.39 -13.09
C SER A 127 -8.32 6.50 -12.35
N TYR A 128 -7.73 7.70 -12.31
CA TYR A 128 -8.27 8.80 -11.52
C TYR A 128 -9.54 9.41 -12.13
N ARG A 129 -9.57 9.63 -13.44
CA ARG A 129 -10.65 10.35 -14.12
C ARG A 129 -11.83 9.46 -14.49
N PHE A 130 -11.63 8.17 -14.70
CA PHE A 130 -12.68 7.26 -15.20
C PHE A 130 -12.91 6.06 -14.28
N ILE A 131 -11.86 5.35 -13.86
CA ILE A 131 -12.04 4.09 -13.12
C ILE A 131 -12.64 4.32 -11.74
N ILE A 132 -12.21 5.36 -11.03
CA ILE A 132 -12.83 5.76 -9.75
C ILE A 132 -14.34 5.95 -9.90
N GLY A 133 -14.78 6.65 -10.96
CA GLY A 133 -16.21 6.85 -11.24
C GLY A 133 -16.94 5.53 -11.46
N ARG A 134 -16.37 4.61 -12.24
CA ARG A 134 -16.95 3.27 -12.46
C ARG A 134 -17.08 2.44 -11.19
N LEU A 135 -16.08 2.51 -10.30
CA LEU A 135 -16.15 1.85 -9.00
C LEU A 135 -17.28 2.46 -8.14
N GLN A 136 -17.41 3.79 -8.14
CA GLN A 136 -18.47 4.49 -7.43
C GLN A 136 -19.87 4.17 -7.98
N ASP A 137 -20.03 4.08 -9.31
CA ASP A 137 -21.29 3.72 -9.97
C ASP A 137 -21.79 2.32 -9.57
N ARG A 138 -20.86 1.42 -9.23
CA ARG A 138 -21.16 0.08 -8.67
C ARG A 138 -21.51 0.10 -7.18
N GLY A 139 -21.50 1.27 -6.54
CA GLY A 139 -21.72 1.44 -5.10
C GLY A 139 -20.47 1.23 -4.24
N CYS A 140 -19.27 1.15 -4.83
CA CYS A 140 -18.03 1.08 -4.06
C CYS A 140 -17.72 2.45 -3.42
N LEU A 141 -17.43 2.46 -2.12
CA LEU A 141 -16.96 3.65 -1.43
C LEU A 141 -15.48 3.87 -1.73
N VAL A 142 -15.18 4.79 -2.64
CA VAL A 142 -13.81 5.15 -3.02
C VAL A 142 -13.35 6.40 -2.28
N ARG A 143 -12.19 6.32 -1.63
CA ARG A 143 -11.43 7.48 -1.14
C ARG A 143 -10.15 7.62 -1.98
N ASN A 144 -9.91 8.83 -2.46
CA ASN A 144 -8.75 9.17 -3.28
C ASN A 144 -8.26 10.57 -2.94
N SER A 145 -7.02 10.87 -3.32
CA SER A 145 -6.44 12.21 -3.20
C SER A 145 -7.25 13.26 -3.95
N GLY A 146 -7.30 14.48 -3.42
CA GLY A 146 -7.86 15.62 -4.15
C GLY A 146 -7.03 15.94 -5.41
N GLU A 147 -7.62 16.64 -6.38
CA GLU A 147 -7.06 16.81 -7.73
C GLU A 147 -5.62 17.33 -7.73
N ARG A 148 -5.31 18.34 -6.91
CA ARG A 148 -3.97 18.90 -6.80
C ARG A 148 -2.96 17.92 -6.20
N GLU A 149 -3.36 17.22 -5.13
CA GLU A 149 -2.52 16.22 -4.47
C GLU A 149 -2.23 15.05 -5.42
N TRP A 150 -3.25 14.56 -6.12
CA TRP A 150 -3.11 13.53 -7.14
C TRP A 150 -2.17 13.96 -8.27
N ALA A 151 -2.34 15.17 -8.82
CA ALA A 151 -1.50 15.67 -9.90
C ALA A 151 -0.02 15.75 -9.49
N ILE A 152 0.27 16.14 -8.24
CA ILE A 152 1.63 16.13 -7.69
C ILE A 152 2.18 14.69 -7.59
N ASN A 153 1.40 13.73 -7.10
CA ASN A 153 1.82 12.32 -7.04
C ASN A 153 2.13 11.76 -8.43
N LEU A 154 1.22 11.97 -9.39
CA LEU A 154 1.41 11.57 -10.78
C LEU A 154 2.68 12.21 -11.36
N ARG A 155 2.89 13.50 -11.12
CA ARG A 155 4.08 14.22 -11.59
C ARG A 155 5.38 13.68 -10.98
N MET A 156 5.40 13.36 -9.69
CA MET A 156 6.55 12.73 -9.05
C MET A 156 6.86 11.37 -9.69
N HIS A 157 5.83 10.56 -9.94
CA HIS A 157 5.96 9.27 -10.59
C HIS A 157 6.49 9.38 -12.04
N GLU A 158 6.00 10.33 -12.83
CA GLU A 158 6.52 10.62 -14.19
C GLU A 158 8.00 11.06 -14.20
N LEU A 159 8.50 11.55 -13.07
CA LEU A 159 9.89 11.95 -12.86
C LEU A 159 10.72 10.85 -12.18
N ASP A 160 10.20 9.62 -12.12
CA ASP A 160 10.81 8.45 -11.47
C ASP A 160 11.13 8.68 -9.98
N LEU A 161 10.38 9.56 -9.31
CA LEU A 161 10.50 9.79 -7.88
C LEU A 161 9.54 8.86 -7.11
N PRO A 162 10.04 7.90 -6.31
CA PRO A 162 9.22 6.91 -5.62
C PRO A 162 8.68 7.47 -4.29
N PHE A 163 8.04 8.64 -4.34
CA PHE A 163 7.46 9.30 -3.16
C PHE A 163 5.94 9.33 -3.24
N SER A 164 5.30 9.33 -2.07
CA SER A 164 3.87 9.58 -1.93
C SER A 164 3.66 10.93 -1.26
N TYR A 165 2.75 11.74 -1.80
CA TYR A 165 2.34 13.03 -1.25
C TYR A 165 0.89 12.97 -0.76
N TYR A 166 0.62 13.38 0.47
CA TYR A 166 -0.73 13.28 1.04
C TYR A 166 -1.04 14.37 2.07
N LEU A 167 -2.32 14.65 2.29
CA LEU A 167 -2.78 15.58 3.33
C LEU A 167 -3.13 14.83 4.64
N ASP A 168 -2.56 15.27 5.76
CA ASP A 168 -2.99 14.88 7.10
C ASP A 168 -3.50 16.08 7.92
N ALA A 169 -3.87 15.85 9.18
CA ALA A 169 -4.38 16.90 10.07
C ALA A 169 -3.37 18.02 10.38
N LYS A 170 -2.07 17.79 10.17
CA LYS A 170 -0.97 18.73 10.45
C LYS A 170 -0.48 19.44 9.17
N GLY A 171 -0.82 18.93 7.99
CA GLY A 171 -0.53 19.56 6.71
C GLY A 171 -0.21 18.53 5.63
N TYR A 172 0.33 19.04 4.52
CA TYR A 172 0.76 18.18 3.43
C TYR A 172 2.12 17.54 3.73
N ARG A 173 2.20 16.24 3.46
CA ARG A 173 3.28 15.34 3.88
C ARG A 173 3.88 14.65 2.68
N LEU A 174 5.19 14.46 2.72
CA LEU A 174 5.90 13.58 1.80
C LEU A 174 6.31 12.28 2.51
N CYS A 175 6.05 11.15 1.89
CA CYS A 175 6.36 9.81 2.38
C CYS A 175 7.34 9.12 1.41
N ARG A 176 8.16 8.21 1.96
CA ARG A 176 8.98 7.26 1.20
C ARG A 176 8.37 5.87 1.42
N PRO A 177 7.41 5.44 0.58
CA PRO A 177 6.83 4.11 0.71
C PRO A 177 7.89 3.03 0.54
N GLY A 178 7.78 1.96 1.31
CA GLY A 178 8.67 0.80 1.25
C GLY A 178 10.04 1.03 1.86
N LEU A 179 10.81 -0.06 1.94
CA LEU A 179 12.08 -0.12 2.67
C LEU A 179 13.30 0.21 1.80
N GLY A 180 13.09 0.59 0.54
CA GLY A 180 14.16 0.93 -0.39
C GLY A 180 14.89 2.23 -0.04
N LEU A 181 14.19 3.21 0.56
CA LEU A 181 14.74 4.54 0.86
C LEU A 181 14.74 4.90 2.36
N THR A 182 14.15 4.07 3.21
CA THR A 182 14.07 4.29 4.65
C THR A 182 13.72 3.01 5.41
N ASP A 183 14.19 2.87 6.65
CA ASP A 183 13.78 1.76 7.52
C ASP A 183 12.46 2.02 8.27
N LEU A 184 11.92 3.24 8.20
CA LEU A 184 10.65 3.64 8.85
C LEU A 184 9.73 4.38 7.87
N PRO A 185 9.13 3.67 6.89
CA PRO A 185 8.32 4.28 5.83
C PRO A 185 7.08 5.01 6.32
N GLU A 186 6.58 4.67 7.52
CA GLU A 186 5.39 5.25 8.12
C GLU A 186 5.64 6.46 9.03
N ALA A 187 6.91 6.87 9.18
CA ALA A 187 7.31 7.88 10.17
C ALA A 187 8.12 9.04 9.55
N ASN A 188 8.20 10.14 10.31
CA ASN A 188 9.03 11.31 9.98
C ASN A 188 8.78 11.92 8.61
N HIS A 189 7.52 11.90 8.15
CA HIS A 189 7.12 12.52 6.89
C HIS A 189 7.28 14.05 6.95
N PRO A 190 8.21 14.65 6.19
CA PRO A 190 8.41 16.09 6.20
C PRO A 190 7.16 16.80 5.69
N ILE A 191 6.92 18.00 6.22
CA ILE A 191 5.86 18.88 5.75
C ILE A 191 6.42 19.74 4.62
N ILE A 192 5.76 19.71 3.48
CA ILE A 192 6.06 20.58 2.33
C ILE A 192 4.74 21.01 1.70
N ASN A 193 4.53 22.32 1.56
CA ASN A 193 3.29 22.81 0.96
C ASN A 193 3.28 22.54 -0.56
N PRO A 194 2.10 22.49 -1.20
CA PRO A 194 2.00 22.12 -2.61
C PRO A 194 2.74 23.07 -3.56
N ASN A 195 2.74 24.38 -3.29
CA ASN A 195 3.42 25.37 -4.15
C ASN A 195 4.93 25.13 -4.18
N ASP A 196 5.54 24.87 -3.02
CA ASP A 196 6.98 24.65 -2.90
C ASP A 196 7.38 23.34 -3.57
N LEU A 197 6.58 22.28 -3.40
CA LEU A 197 6.84 20.99 -4.04
C LEU A 197 6.70 21.09 -5.57
N GLU A 198 5.66 21.72 -6.10
CA GLU A 198 5.48 21.94 -7.54
C GLU A 198 6.64 22.76 -8.14
N MET A 199 7.10 23.80 -7.44
CA MET A 199 8.25 24.60 -7.87
C MET A 199 9.53 23.76 -7.91
N LEU A 200 9.72 22.88 -6.92
CA LEU A 200 10.87 21.98 -6.84
C LEU A 200 10.86 20.97 -8.00
N LEU A 201 9.71 20.33 -8.24
CA LEU A 201 9.51 19.39 -9.36
C LEU A 201 9.69 20.04 -10.74
N SER A 202 9.58 21.36 -10.83
CA SER A 202 9.80 22.10 -12.08
C SER A 202 11.26 22.53 -12.29
N LYS A 203 12.02 22.72 -11.20
CA LYS A 203 13.39 23.26 -11.24
C LYS A 203 14.45 22.20 -11.08
N ASP A 204 14.36 21.42 -10.01
CA ASP A 204 15.32 20.38 -9.66
C ASP A 204 14.62 19.29 -8.82
N PRO A 205 14.00 18.30 -9.47
CA PRO A 205 13.28 17.22 -8.78
C PRO A 205 14.16 16.38 -7.85
N SER A 206 15.47 16.33 -8.09
CA SER A 206 16.40 15.51 -7.28
C SER A 206 16.44 15.96 -5.82
N LEU A 207 16.20 17.25 -5.57
CA LEU A 207 16.23 17.86 -4.25
C LEU A 207 15.04 17.48 -3.37
N VAL A 208 13.99 16.86 -3.92
CA VAL A 208 12.85 16.36 -3.13
C VAL A 208 13.33 15.41 -2.02
N SER A 209 14.32 14.58 -2.31
CA SER A 209 14.93 13.64 -1.36
C SER A 209 15.54 14.34 -0.11
N THR A 210 16.05 15.56 -0.26
CA THR A 210 16.74 16.30 0.82
C THR A 210 15.81 16.74 1.96
N PHE A 211 14.49 16.73 1.74
CA PHE A 211 13.51 17.03 2.79
C PHE A 211 13.48 15.96 3.88
N PHE A 212 13.92 14.74 3.58
CA PHE A 212 13.97 13.65 4.55
C PHE A 212 15.24 13.68 5.43
N ASP A 213 16.27 14.44 5.05
CA ASP A 213 17.52 14.57 5.81
C ASP A 213 17.43 15.63 6.90
N LYS A 214 16.49 16.57 6.77
CA LYS A 214 16.22 17.61 7.75
C LYS A 214 15.49 16.99 8.94
N ARG A 215 16.26 16.43 9.88
CA ARG A 215 15.74 15.99 11.18
C ARG A 215 14.99 17.15 11.84
N ALA A 216 13.72 16.91 12.17
CA ALA A 216 12.99 17.70 13.17
C ALA A 216 13.51 17.36 14.57
#